data_AF-A0A8J5EJF2-F1
#
_entry.id   AF-A0A8J5EJF2-F1
#
_cell.length_a   1.000
_cell.length_b   1.000
_cell.length_c   1.000
_cell.angle_alpha   90.00
_cell.angle_beta   90.00
_cell.angle_gamma   90.00
#
_symmetry.space_group_name_H-M   'P 1'
#
loop_
_entity.id
_entity.type
_entity.pdbx_description
1 polymer ?
#
loop_
_entity_poly.entity_id
_entity_poly.type
_entity_poly.pdbx_seq_one_letter_code
_entity_poly.pdbx_strand_id
1 'polypeptide(L)'
;MYSPYNNEPVAKRVANLFTDRLRQFTGDGEYKSLNLPAFYERQRLDDKSHVVLETYAVSDLRRPLFKDALKEAERNWKPAKKGSEYGPSWATHWFKIQVCVPAEWKKEYHKKGDLVVFNWNLNCEGLVFSESGDALIGLSGEERREWPIPESWMDGKCHTFYIEAGCNGMFGNATGSSIQPPSDNRYFRLDSADLVVVNSEARHLFVDFWIIGDAAREFPGDSWQRGKALDVANKIMDVFDPENPDESIAEGRKLAKEYLGDTTKAYKQQLPFADGRVDQKKGWSVLGLAARAD
;
A
#
# COMPACT_ATOMS: atom_id res chain seq x y z
N MET A 1 34.38 -0.78 -31.32
CA MET A 1 35.22 -0.04 -32.29
C MET A 1 35.20 1.41 -31.84
N TYR A 2 36.34 2.06 -31.63
CA TYR A 2 36.40 3.45 -31.13
C TYR A 2 36.48 4.43 -32.30
N SER A 3 35.73 5.53 -32.25
CA SER A 3 35.76 6.57 -33.29
C SER A 3 37.09 7.35 -33.22
N PRO A 4 37.78 7.60 -34.35
CA PRO A 4 38.99 8.42 -34.36
C PRO A 4 38.73 9.88 -34.01
N TYR A 5 37.48 10.34 -34.09
CA TYR A 5 37.06 11.69 -33.70
C TYR A 5 35.95 11.61 -32.66
N ASN A 6 36.11 12.33 -31.55
CA ASN A 6 35.08 12.56 -30.54
C ASN A 6 34.72 14.05 -30.52
N ASN A 7 33.59 14.38 -31.15
CA ASN A 7 33.08 15.76 -31.21
C ASN A 7 32.07 16.05 -30.08
N GLU A 8 31.83 15.11 -29.17
CA GLU A 8 30.86 15.18 -28.09
C GLU A 8 31.56 15.01 -26.73
N PRO A 9 32.02 16.11 -26.10
CA PRO A 9 32.70 16.03 -24.82
C PRO A 9 31.73 15.51 -23.74
N VAL A 10 32.07 14.38 -23.11
CA VAL A 10 31.32 13.82 -21.97
C VAL A 10 31.99 14.26 -20.67
N ALA A 11 31.37 15.21 -19.97
CA ALA A 11 31.89 15.74 -18.71
C ALA A 11 31.74 14.74 -17.55
N LYS A 12 32.62 14.85 -16.54
CA LYS A 12 32.47 14.12 -15.29
C LYS A 12 31.18 14.57 -14.58
N ARG A 13 30.34 13.61 -14.20
CA ARG A 13 29.12 13.85 -13.44
C ARG A 13 29.43 14.48 -12.07
N VAL A 14 28.66 15.49 -11.69
CA VAL A 14 28.73 16.12 -10.35
C VAL A 14 27.94 15.28 -9.37
N ALA A 15 28.63 14.60 -8.44
CA ALA A 15 28.04 13.55 -7.60
C ALA A 15 26.74 13.98 -6.91
N ASN A 16 26.76 15.10 -6.19
CA ASN A 16 25.63 15.65 -5.46
C ASN A 16 24.41 15.95 -6.35
N LEU A 17 24.60 16.60 -7.51
CA LEU A 17 23.48 16.87 -8.43
C LEU A 17 22.80 15.58 -8.94
N PHE A 18 23.61 14.56 -9.25
CA PHE A 18 23.10 13.28 -9.75
C PHE A 18 22.50 12.40 -8.65
N THR A 19 22.93 12.56 -7.40
CA THR A 19 22.36 11.86 -6.24
C THR A 19 21.05 12.52 -5.79
N ASP A 20 21.00 13.86 -5.74
CA ASP A 20 19.83 14.61 -5.26
C ASP A 20 18.63 14.45 -6.21
N ARG A 21 18.88 14.42 -7.53
CA ARG A 21 17.86 14.19 -8.57
C ARG A 21 17.11 12.87 -8.38
N LEU A 22 17.74 11.82 -7.84
CA LEU A 22 17.12 10.51 -7.67
C LEU A 22 15.81 10.58 -6.85
N ARG A 23 15.71 11.51 -5.89
CA ARG A 23 14.50 11.70 -5.06
C ARG A 23 13.29 12.15 -5.86
N GLN A 24 13.50 12.77 -7.03
CA GLN A 24 12.40 13.26 -7.86
C GLN A 24 11.67 12.12 -8.56
N PHE A 25 12.37 11.02 -8.86
CA PHE A 25 11.81 9.89 -9.61
C PHE A 25 10.70 9.15 -8.88
N THR A 26 10.75 9.13 -7.54
CA THR A 26 9.77 8.43 -6.70
C THR A 26 9.08 9.36 -5.70
N GLY A 27 9.32 10.67 -5.80
CA GLY A 27 8.78 11.66 -4.87
C GLY A 27 7.37 12.15 -5.23
N ASP A 28 6.61 12.53 -4.22
CA ASP A 28 5.28 13.15 -4.34
C ASP A 28 5.33 14.67 -4.64
N GLY A 29 6.43 15.16 -5.22
CA GLY A 29 6.66 16.58 -5.48
C GLY A 29 6.02 17.08 -6.79
N GLU A 30 6.53 18.20 -7.29
CA GLU A 30 6.02 18.89 -8.50
C GLU A 30 6.06 18.01 -9.75
N TYR A 31 7.00 17.07 -9.83
CA TYR A 31 7.17 16.17 -10.98
C TYR A 31 6.44 14.83 -10.83
N LYS A 32 5.55 14.69 -9.84
CA LYS A 32 4.84 13.44 -9.55
C LYS A 32 4.13 12.87 -10.78
N SER A 33 3.46 13.72 -11.55
CA SER A 33 2.68 13.34 -12.74
C SER A 33 3.51 12.85 -13.93
N LEU A 34 4.82 13.13 -13.93
CA LEU A 34 5.75 12.79 -15.01
C LEU A 34 6.68 11.62 -14.64
N ASN A 35 6.59 11.13 -13.41
CA ASN A 35 7.50 10.12 -12.87
C ASN A 35 6.73 8.88 -12.40
N LEU A 36 7.47 7.88 -11.91
CA LEU A 36 6.94 6.59 -11.50
C LEU A 36 5.68 6.63 -10.62
N PRO A 37 5.51 7.57 -9.66
CA PRO A 37 4.31 7.61 -8.82
C PRO A 37 2.99 7.80 -9.56
N ALA A 38 3.00 8.43 -10.73
CA ALA A 38 1.79 8.57 -11.56
C ALA A 38 1.26 7.22 -12.07
N PHE A 39 2.10 6.18 -12.06
CA PHE A 39 1.83 4.89 -12.68
C PHE A 39 1.73 3.73 -11.67
N TYR A 40 1.67 4.02 -10.36
CA TYR A 40 1.49 3.01 -9.31
C TYR A 40 0.11 2.33 -9.36
N GLU A 41 -0.88 3.01 -9.92
CA GLU A 41 -2.26 2.53 -10.01
C GLU A 41 -2.67 2.50 -11.48
N ARG A 42 -3.32 1.40 -11.88
CA ARG A 42 -3.95 1.26 -13.20
C ARG A 42 -5.33 1.88 -13.20
N GLN A 43 -6.07 1.63 -12.12
CA GLN A 43 -7.48 1.98 -12.02
C GLN A 43 -7.88 2.11 -10.56
N ARG A 44 -8.81 3.02 -10.28
CA ARG A 44 -9.43 3.22 -8.97
C ARG A 44 -10.93 3.40 -9.16
N LEU A 45 -11.73 2.67 -8.36
CA LEU A 45 -13.19 2.75 -8.33
C LEU A 45 -13.65 3.05 -6.90
N ASP A 46 -14.46 4.09 -6.75
CA ASP A 46 -14.98 4.56 -5.48
C ASP A 46 -16.48 4.91 -5.50
N ASP A 47 -17.15 4.62 -6.61
CA ASP A 47 -18.56 4.92 -6.78
C ASP A 47 -19.45 3.87 -6.10
N LYS A 48 -20.71 4.23 -5.90
CA LYS A 48 -21.70 3.42 -5.17
C LYS A 48 -22.07 2.11 -5.85
N SER A 49 -21.77 1.92 -7.13
CA SER A 49 -22.03 0.65 -7.81
C SER A 49 -20.95 -0.40 -7.50
N HIS A 50 -19.76 0.05 -7.11
CA HIS A 50 -18.62 -0.82 -6.80
C HIS A 50 -18.32 -0.89 -5.31
N VAL A 51 -18.57 0.17 -4.53
CA VAL A 51 -18.30 0.22 -3.10
C VAL A 51 -19.48 0.81 -2.33
N VAL A 52 -20.03 0.04 -1.39
CA VAL A 52 -21.06 0.48 -0.46
C VAL A 52 -20.55 0.32 0.97
N LEU A 53 -20.67 1.39 1.76
CA LEU A 53 -20.17 1.47 3.13
C LEU A 53 -21.33 1.73 4.09
N GLU A 54 -21.40 0.91 5.12
CA GLU A 54 -22.25 1.13 6.28
C GLU A 54 -21.40 1.06 7.55
N THR A 55 -21.83 1.72 8.62
CA THR A 55 -21.12 1.79 9.88
C THR A 55 -22.06 1.56 11.06
N TYR A 56 -21.55 0.96 12.11
CA TYR A 56 -22.16 0.79 13.40
C TYR A 56 -21.19 1.25 14.48
N ALA A 57 -21.56 2.30 15.22
CA ALA A 57 -20.79 2.80 16.34
C ALA A 57 -21.12 1.98 17.59
N VAL A 58 -20.11 1.40 18.23
CA VAL A 58 -20.28 0.64 19.47
C VAL A 58 -20.47 1.60 20.65
N SER A 59 -21.45 1.32 21.50
CA SER A 59 -21.71 2.11 22.72
C SER A 59 -20.67 1.85 23.82
N ASP A 60 -20.51 2.84 24.70
CA ASP A 60 -19.80 2.70 25.98
C ASP A 60 -18.33 2.27 25.87
N LEU A 61 -17.66 2.61 24.75
CA LEU A 61 -16.26 2.27 24.46
C LEU A 61 -15.95 0.76 24.58
N ARG A 62 -16.97 -0.09 24.40
CA ARG A 62 -16.83 -1.54 24.41
C ARG A 62 -16.09 -2.01 23.15
N ARG A 63 -15.48 -3.19 23.25
CA ARG A 63 -14.88 -3.93 22.12
C ARG A 63 -15.54 -5.30 21.99
N PRO A 64 -16.82 -5.35 21.54
CA PRO A 64 -17.53 -6.61 21.38
C PRO A 64 -16.84 -7.47 20.32
N LEU A 65 -16.89 -8.78 20.52
CA LEU A 65 -16.42 -9.73 19.52
C LEU A 65 -17.30 -9.65 18.26
N PHE A 66 -16.74 -10.06 17.13
CA PHE A 66 -17.39 -10.02 15.81
C PHE A 66 -18.88 -10.44 15.82
N LYS A 67 -19.19 -11.60 16.41
CA LYS A 67 -20.58 -12.13 16.43
C LYS A 67 -21.54 -11.26 17.21
N ASP A 68 -21.09 -10.73 18.35
CA ASP A 68 -21.91 -9.88 19.21
C ASP A 68 -22.09 -8.51 18.55
N ALA A 69 -21.02 -7.95 17.98
CA ALA A 69 -21.05 -6.69 17.24
C ALA A 69 -22.03 -6.73 16.07
N LEU A 70 -21.98 -7.76 15.22
CA LEU A 70 -22.88 -7.89 14.08
C LEU A 70 -24.34 -8.07 14.50
N LYS A 71 -24.59 -8.82 15.57
CA LYS A 71 -25.94 -9.00 16.12
C LYS A 71 -26.50 -7.68 16.65
N GLU A 72 -25.68 -6.89 17.34
CA GLU A 72 -26.07 -5.54 17.78
C GLU A 72 -26.28 -4.59 16.57
N ALA A 73 -25.47 -4.73 15.53
CA ALA A 73 -25.49 -3.88 14.35
C ALA A 73 -26.64 -4.17 13.37
N GLU A 74 -27.25 -5.37 13.41
CA GLU A 74 -28.24 -5.85 12.41
C GLU A 74 -29.35 -4.85 12.07
N ARG A 75 -29.79 -4.03 13.04
CA ARG A 75 -30.82 -3.00 12.86
C ARG A 75 -30.31 -1.56 13.01
N ASN A 76 -29.00 -1.39 13.16
CA ASN A 76 -28.35 -0.13 13.53
C ASN A 76 -27.26 0.31 12.56
N TRP A 77 -27.08 -0.40 11.44
CA TRP A 77 -26.23 0.04 10.33
C TRP A 77 -26.70 1.39 9.81
N LYS A 78 -25.75 2.32 9.68
CA LYS A 78 -25.96 3.65 9.11
C LYS A 78 -25.08 3.83 7.87
N PRO A 79 -25.51 4.56 6.84
CA PRO A 79 -24.65 4.87 5.70
C PRO A 79 -23.35 5.55 6.13
N ALA A 80 -22.23 5.06 5.61
CA ALA A 80 -20.90 5.63 5.77
C ALA A 80 -20.43 6.24 4.45
N LYS A 81 -19.49 7.20 4.52
CA LYS A 81 -18.91 7.83 3.33
C LYS A 81 -17.51 8.36 3.62
N LYS A 82 -16.69 8.44 2.57
CA LYS A 82 -15.42 9.16 2.61
C LYS A 82 -15.63 10.61 3.01
N GLY A 83 -14.70 11.15 3.78
CA GLY A 83 -14.74 12.48 4.37
C GLY A 83 -15.52 12.59 5.68
N SER A 84 -16.28 11.57 6.09
CA SER A 84 -16.90 11.53 7.42
C SER A 84 -15.86 11.27 8.51
N GLU A 85 -16.16 11.78 9.71
CA GLU A 85 -15.34 11.59 10.90
C GLU A 85 -15.98 10.59 11.87
N TYR A 86 -15.13 9.79 12.51
CA TYR A 86 -15.50 8.71 13.41
C TYR A 86 -14.71 8.84 14.72
N GLY A 87 -15.35 8.55 15.84
CA GLY A 87 -14.77 8.76 17.17
C GLY A 87 -15.82 8.65 18.28
N PRO A 88 -15.54 9.17 19.47
CA PRO A 88 -14.30 9.84 19.88
C PRO A 88 -13.16 8.83 20.13
N SER A 89 -12.08 9.25 20.78
CA SER A 89 -10.94 8.38 21.07
C SER A 89 -11.35 7.10 21.77
N TRP A 90 -10.69 6.01 21.40
CA TRP A 90 -10.91 4.66 21.92
C TRP A 90 -12.26 4.03 21.56
N ALA A 91 -13.15 4.75 20.88
CA ALA A 91 -14.39 4.19 20.36
C ALA A 91 -14.10 3.11 19.32
N THR A 92 -14.99 2.13 19.24
CA THR A 92 -14.97 1.12 18.19
C THR A 92 -16.10 1.38 17.21
N HIS A 93 -15.76 1.39 15.93
CA HIS A 93 -16.73 1.44 14.84
C HIS A 93 -16.58 0.17 14.01
N TRP A 94 -17.69 -0.52 13.77
CA TRP A 94 -17.74 -1.58 12.79
C TRP A 94 -18.17 -1.00 11.46
N PHE A 95 -17.50 -1.41 10.39
CA PHE A 95 -17.88 -1.07 9.03
C PHE A 95 -18.29 -2.34 8.30
N LYS A 96 -19.44 -2.29 7.66
CA LYS A 96 -19.88 -3.29 6.70
C LYS A 96 -19.60 -2.76 5.31
N ILE A 97 -18.82 -3.51 4.56
CA ILE A 97 -18.29 -3.08 3.27
C ILE A 97 -18.73 -4.11 2.25
N GLN A 98 -19.49 -3.65 1.26
CA GLN A 98 -19.86 -4.45 0.12
C GLN A 98 -19.10 -3.94 -1.10
N VAL A 99 -18.36 -4.83 -1.74
CA VAL A 99 -17.57 -4.55 -2.94
C VAL A 99 -18.06 -5.38 -4.11
N CYS A 100 -18.27 -4.76 -5.26
CA CYS A 100 -18.63 -5.42 -6.51
C CYS A 100 -17.45 -5.27 -7.46
N VAL A 101 -16.65 -6.33 -7.61
CA VAL A 101 -15.40 -6.26 -8.38
C VAL A 101 -15.70 -6.67 -9.83
N PRO A 102 -15.35 -5.84 -10.82
CA PRO A 102 -15.61 -6.17 -12.22
C PRO A 102 -14.93 -7.48 -12.64
N ALA A 103 -15.67 -8.36 -13.34
CA ALA A 103 -15.17 -9.70 -13.71
C ALA A 103 -14.01 -9.63 -14.72
N GLU A 104 -13.96 -8.56 -15.52
CA GLU A 104 -12.92 -8.27 -16.48
C GLU A 104 -11.55 -8.05 -15.82
N TRP A 105 -11.51 -7.47 -14.61
CA TRP A 105 -10.26 -7.22 -13.87
C TRP A 105 -9.45 -8.49 -13.63
N LYS A 106 -10.14 -9.63 -13.52
CA LYS A 106 -9.50 -10.93 -13.40
C LYS A 106 -8.57 -11.23 -14.59
N LYS A 107 -9.04 -10.99 -15.81
CA LYS A 107 -8.29 -11.28 -17.05
C LYS A 107 -7.38 -10.11 -17.43
N GLU A 108 -7.85 -8.89 -17.26
CA GLU A 108 -7.16 -7.69 -17.73
C GLU A 108 -5.97 -7.31 -16.85
N TYR A 109 -6.07 -7.54 -15.54
CA TYR A 109 -5.07 -7.11 -14.56
C TYR A 109 -4.52 -8.29 -13.74
N HIS A 110 -5.38 -8.98 -12.99
CA HIS A 110 -4.91 -9.98 -12.02
C HIS A 110 -4.09 -11.11 -12.68
N LYS A 111 -4.59 -11.68 -13.78
CA LYS A 111 -3.86 -12.72 -14.54
C LYS A 111 -2.60 -12.21 -15.24
N LYS A 112 -2.45 -10.90 -15.40
CA LYS A 112 -1.22 -10.28 -15.93
C LYS A 112 -0.20 -9.94 -14.83
N GLY A 113 -0.54 -10.17 -13.56
CA GLY A 113 0.34 -9.98 -12.42
C GLY A 113 0.07 -8.73 -11.59
N ASP A 114 -0.93 -7.93 -11.95
CA ASP A 114 -1.35 -6.77 -11.17
C ASP A 114 -2.15 -7.21 -9.93
N LEU A 115 -2.10 -6.40 -8.88
CA LEU A 115 -2.77 -6.69 -7.61
C LEU A 115 -4.09 -5.89 -7.51
N VAL A 116 -5.18 -6.58 -7.19
CA VAL A 116 -6.45 -5.91 -6.87
C VAL A 116 -6.55 -5.81 -5.35
N VAL A 117 -6.68 -4.59 -4.83
CA VAL A 117 -6.76 -4.33 -3.39
C VAL A 117 -7.97 -3.49 -3.05
N PHE A 118 -8.46 -3.64 -1.82
CA PHE A 118 -9.29 -2.64 -1.18
C PHE A 118 -8.39 -1.69 -0.38
N ASN A 119 -8.41 -0.42 -0.76
CA ASN A 119 -7.65 0.64 -0.11
C ASN A 119 -8.51 1.33 0.95
N TRP A 120 -8.12 1.23 2.20
CA TRP A 120 -8.82 1.77 3.37
C TRP A 120 -7.89 2.64 4.21
N ASN A 121 -8.27 3.90 4.43
CA ASN A 121 -7.58 4.79 5.34
C ASN A 121 -8.57 5.60 6.19
N LEU A 122 -8.76 5.17 7.44
CA LEU A 122 -9.49 5.92 8.46
C LEU A 122 -8.57 6.72 9.39
N ASN A 123 -7.26 6.77 9.12
CA ASN A 123 -6.26 7.41 10.00
C ASN A 123 -6.21 6.81 11.43
N CYS A 124 -6.67 5.57 11.60
CA CYS A 124 -6.66 4.83 12.86
C CYS A 124 -6.31 3.34 12.62
N GLU A 125 -6.31 2.55 13.68
CA GLU A 125 -6.18 1.10 13.60
C GLU A 125 -7.46 0.46 13.05
N GLY A 126 -7.31 -0.63 12.29
CA GLY A 126 -8.40 -1.42 11.75
C GLY A 126 -8.06 -2.91 11.66
N LEU A 127 -9.08 -3.76 11.60
CA LEU A 127 -8.93 -5.19 11.37
C LEU A 127 -10.00 -5.68 10.41
N VAL A 128 -9.56 -6.27 9.30
CA VAL A 128 -10.44 -6.86 8.29
C VAL A 128 -10.93 -8.23 8.77
N PHE A 129 -12.23 -8.43 8.70
CA PHE A 129 -12.90 -9.69 8.97
C PHE A 129 -13.63 -10.18 7.71
N SER A 130 -13.55 -11.48 7.45
CA SER A 130 -14.42 -12.13 6.45
C SER A 130 -15.89 -12.08 6.88
N GLU A 131 -16.79 -12.45 5.97
CA GLU A 131 -18.22 -12.59 6.29
C GLU A 131 -18.47 -13.67 7.38
N SER A 132 -17.63 -14.70 7.46
CA SER A 132 -17.66 -15.75 8.48
C SER A 132 -17.09 -15.32 9.84
N GLY A 133 -16.41 -14.15 9.91
CA GLY A 133 -15.79 -13.65 11.13
C GLY A 133 -14.34 -14.07 11.34
N ASP A 134 -13.67 -14.56 10.30
CA ASP A 134 -12.24 -14.85 10.34
C ASP A 134 -11.45 -13.55 10.24
N ALA A 135 -10.53 -13.32 11.18
CA ALA A 135 -9.63 -12.17 11.14
C ALA A 135 -8.59 -12.37 10.02
N LEU A 136 -8.55 -11.45 9.06
CA LEU A 136 -7.73 -11.56 7.85
C LEU A 136 -6.45 -10.74 7.94
N ILE A 137 -6.58 -9.43 8.16
CA ILE A 137 -5.42 -8.52 8.17
C ILE A 137 -5.70 -7.27 9.02
N GLY A 138 -4.74 -6.89 9.86
CA GLY A 138 -4.75 -5.59 10.54
C GLY A 138 -4.35 -4.48 9.58
N LEU A 139 -4.98 -3.32 9.67
CA LEU A 139 -4.77 -2.10 8.91
C LEU A 139 -4.35 -0.98 9.87
N SER A 140 -3.54 -0.05 9.40
CA SER A 140 -3.17 1.15 10.13
C SER A 140 -3.16 2.34 9.19
N GLY A 141 -3.68 3.48 9.66
CA GLY A 141 -3.70 4.71 8.87
C GLY A 141 -2.31 5.20 8.45
N GLU A 142 -1.25 4.80 9.13
CA GLU A 142 0.13 5.25 8.85
C GLU A 142 0.89 4.30 7.92
N GLU A 143 0.82 2.99 8.16
CA GLU A 143 1.70 2.03 7.47
C GLU A 143 0.97 1.12 6.49
N ARG A 144 -0.22 0.63 6.83
CA ARG A 144 -0.89 -0.42 6.05
C ARG A 144 -2.35 -0.09 5.76
N ARG A 145 -2.59 0.32 4.53
CA ARG A 145 -3.90 0.80 4.05
C ARG A 145 -4.54 -0.14 3.02
N GLU A 146 -3.98 -1.32 2.77
CA GLU A 146 -4.39 -2.17 1.67
C GLU A 146 -4.67 -3.60 2.12
N TRP A 147 -5.77 -4.14 1.63
CA TRP A 147 -6.10 -5.55 1.74
C TRP A 147 -6.28 -6.16 0.35
N PRO A 148 -5.50 -7.19 -0.03
CA PRO A 148 -5.68 -7.90 -1.30
C PRO A 148 -7.07 -8.54 -1.41
N ILE A 149 -7.77 -8.25 -2.51
CA ILE A 149 -9.04 -8.89 -2.83
C ILE A 149 -8.78 -10.32 -3.33
N PRO A 150 -9.48 -11.35 -2.80
CA PRO A 150 -9.37 -12.71 -3.30
C PRO A 150 -9.74 -12.83 -4.78
N GLU A 151 -9.03 -13.66 -5.55
CA GLU A 151 -9.34 -13.92 -6.96
C GLU A 151 -10.79 -14.42 -7.16
N SER A 152 -11.33 -15.15 -6.18
CA SER A 152 -12.71 -15.66 -6.22
C SER A 152 -13.77 -14.55 -6.22
N TRP A 153 -13.44 -13.34 -5.76
CA TRP A 153 -14.35 -12.21 -5.72
C TRP A 153 -14.40 -11.42 -7.03
N MET A 154 -13.48 -11.71 -7.96
CA MET A 154 -13.44 -11.14 -9.30
C MET A 154 -14.38 -11.91 -10.25
N ASP A 155 -15.62 -12.15 -9.80
CA ASP A 155 -16.66 -12.90 -10.52
C ASP A 155 -17.82 -12.01 -11.00
N GLY A 156 -17.71 -10.69 -10.80
CA GLY A 156 -18.74 -9.71 -11.16
C GLY A 156 -19.88 -9.62 -10.15
N LYS A 157 -19.84 -10.37 -9.06
CA LYS A 157 -20.82 -10.28 -7.98
C LYS A 157 -20.31 -9.36 -6.88
N CYS A 158 -21.23 -8.96 -6.01
CA CYS A 158 -20.90 -8.21 -4.82
C CYS A 158 -20.60 -9.15 -3.66
N HIS A 159 -19.52 -8.90 -2.95
CA HIS A 159 -19.08 -9.64 -1.78
C HIS A 159 -19.01 -8.71 -0.58
N THR A 160 -19.26 -9.24 0.61
CA THR A 160 -19.27 -8.45 1.85
C THR A 160 -18.13 -8.89 2.77
N PHE A 161 -17.50 -7.91 3.41
CA PHE A 161 -16.59 -8.10 4.52
C PHE A 161 -16.79 -6.98 5.53
N TYR A 162 -16.09 -7.09 6.65
CA TYR A 162 -16.21 -6.13 7.74
C TYR A 162 -14.84 -5.58 8.12
N ILE A 163 -14.84 -4.34 8.61
CA ILE A 163 -13.66 -3.76 9.26
C ILE A 163 -14.08 -3.33 10.66
N GLU A 164 -13.41 -3.88 11.68
CA GLU A 164 -13.43 -3.30 13.02
C GLU A 164 -12.40 -2.16 13.04
N ALA A 165 -12.83 -0.94 13.30
CA ALA A 165 -11.95 0.21 13.46
C ALA A 165 -11.88 0.63 14.93
N GLY A 166 -10.67 0.66 15.48
CA GLY A 166 -10.39 1.26 16.78
C GLY A 166 -9.98 2.71 16.58
N CYS A 167 -10.69 3.66 17.18
CA CYS A 167 -10.39 5.09 17.11
C CYS A 167 -9.16 5.45 17.97
N ASN A 168 -8.01 4.90 17.60
CA ASN A 168 -6.68 5.18 18.13
C ASN A 168 -5.64 5.03 17.02
N GLY A 169 -4.50 5.72 17.16
CA GLY A 169 -3.31 5.40 16.36
C GLY A 169 -2.56 4.20 16.93
N MET A 170 -1.51 3.78 16.23
CA MET A 170 -0.61 2.69 16.62
C MET A 170 -0.03 2.88 18.03
N PHE A 171 0.21 4.14 18.43
CA PHE A 171 0.76 4.50 19.74
C PHE A 171 -0.27 5.26 20.62
N GLY A 172 -1.56 5.05 20.39
CA GLY A 172 -2.63 5.70 21.15
C GLY A 172 -3.07 7.06 20.59
N ASN A 173 -3.56 7.93 21.48
CA ASN A 173 -4.26 9.18 21.12
C ASN A 173 -3.61 10.44 21.68
N ALA A 174 -2.29 10.45 21.84
CA ALA A 174 -1.57 11.64 22.24
C ALA A 174 -1.70 12.78 21.21
N THR A 175 -1.84 14.01 21.67
CA THR A 175 -1.79 15.22 20.83
C THR A 175 -0.40 15.83 20.87
N GLY A 176 0.19 16.12 19.71
CA GLY A 176 1.55 16.65 19.61
C GLY A 176 2.59 15.53 19.58
N SER A 177 3.27 15.26 20.70
CA SER A 177 4.25 14.17 20.77
C SER A 177 3.61 12.86 21.25
N SER A 178 4.11 11.71 20.79
CA SER A 178 3.61 10.38 21.14
C SER A 178 3.61 10.04 22.64
N ILE A 179 4.38 10.77 23.46
CA ILE A 179 4.47 10.57 24.91
C ILE A 179 3.56 11.49 25.73
N GLN A 180 2.77 12.37 25.10
CA GLN A 180 1.82 13.21 25.81
C GLN A 180 0.64 12.38 26.34
N PRO A 181 -0.07 12.87 27.38
CA PRO A 181 -1.36 12.30 27.76
C PRO A 181 -2.30 12.18 26.54
N PRO A 182 -3.07 11.08 26.44
CA PRO A 182 -4.01 10.92 25.35
C PRO A 182 -5.12 11.98 25.42
N SER A 183 -5.55 12.44 24.25
CA SER A 183 -6.79 13.19 24.12
C SER A 183 -7.96 12.22 24.04
N ASP A 184 -9.02 12.48 24.79
CA ASP A 184 -10.25 11.69 24.74
C ASP A 184 -11.16 12.11 23.57
N ASN A 185 -10.92 13.28 22.95
CA ASN A 185 -11.78 13.88 21.93
C ASN A 185 -11.11 13.95 20.55
N ARG A 186 -10.34 12.93 20.17
CA ARG A 186 -9.81 12.80 18.80
C ARG A 186 -10.83 12.12 17.90
N TYR A 187 -11.04 12.72 16.74
CA TYR A 187 -11.86 12.17 15.66
C TYR A 187 -11.01 11.84 14.45
N PHE A 188 -11.45 10.85 13.70
CA PHE A 188 -10.71 10.19 12.64
C PHE A 188 -11.48 10.26 11.34
N ARG A 189 -10.89 10.90 10.33
CA ARG A 189 -11.52 11.08 9.03
C ARG A 189 -11.25 9.88 8.13
N LEU A 190 -12.30 9.37 7.47
CA LEU A 190 -12.17 8.35 6.42
C LEU A 190 -11.70 9.00 5.12
N ASP A 191 -10.42 8.84 4.79
CA ASP A 191 -9.80 9.43 3.60
C ASP A 191 -9.95 8.55 2.35
N SER A 192 -9.83 7.24 2.49
CA SER A 192 -9.98 6.29 1.38
C SER A 192 -10.75 5.04 1.76
N ALA A 193 -11.53 4.53 0.81
CA ALA A 193 -12.32 3.30 0.90
C ALA A 193 -12.67 2.86 -0.53
N ASP A 194 -11.66 2.47 -1.30
CA ASP A 194 -11.73 2.34 -2.76
C ASP A 194 -11.24 0.96 -3.22
N LEU A 195 -11.78 0.47 -4.35
CA LEU A 195 -11.19 -0.64 -5.08
C LEU A 195 -10.08 -0.11 -6.00
N VAL A 196 -8.89 -0.67 -5.88
CA VAL A 196 -7.71 -0.21 -6.61
C VAL A 196 -7.03 -1.37 -7.32
N VAL A 197 -6.74 -1.17 -8.60
CA VAL A 197 -5.83 -2.02 -9.35
C VAL A 197 -4.45 -1.41 -9.30
N VAL A 198 -3.56 -2.12 -8.64
CA VAL A 198 -2.16 -1.74 -8.45
C VAL A 198 -1.33 -2.26 -9.62
N ASN A 199 -0.49 -1.38 -10.17
CA ASN A 199 0.55 -1.76 -11.11
C ASN A 199 1.71 -2.41 -10.36
N SER A 200 1.76 -3.75 -10.37
CA SER A 200 2.76 -4.50 -9.61
C SER A 200 4.17 -4.20 -10.09
N GLU A 201 4.40 -4.10 -11.41
CA GLU A 201 5.74 -3.81 -11.94
C GLU A 201 6.23 -2.41 -11.59
N ALA A 202 5.35 -1.40 -11.56
CA ALA A 202 5.70 -0.07 -11.07
C ALA A 202 6.10 -0.09 -9.59
N ARG A 203 5.36 -0.83 -8.74
CA ARG A 203 5.72 -1.00 -7.32
C ARG A 203 7.03 -1.74 -7.15
N HIS A 204 7.25 -2.79 -7.92
CA HIS A 204 8.50 -3.52 -7.85
C HIS A 204 9.68 -2.65 -8.32
N LEU A 205 9.50 -1.82 -9.36
CA LEU A 205 10.52 -0.85 -9.79
C LEU A 205 10.78 0.21 -8.71
N PHE A 206 9.74 0.66 -8.01
CA PHE A 206 9.90 1.57 -6.89
C PHE A 206 10.79 0.96 -5.80
N VAL A 207 10.54 -0.29 -5.40
CA VAL A 207 11.35 -0.97 -4.38
C VAL A 207 12.78 -1.16 -4.87
N ASP A 208 12.98 -1.63 -6.11
CA ASP A 208 14.31 -1.78 -6.70
C ASP A 208 15.06 -0.43 -6.70
N PHE A 209 14.43 0.62 -7.20
CA PHE A 209 15.01 1.95 -7.29
C PHE A 209 15.27 2.56 -5.92
N TRP A 210 14.42 2.32 -4.94
CA TRP A 210 14.61 2.77 -3.57
C TRP A 210 15.87 2.15 -2.96
N ILE A 211 16.06 0.84 -3.10
CA ILE A 211 17.27 0.13 -2.63
C ILE A 211 18.53 0.63 -3.33
N ILE A 212 18.48 0.79 -4.66
CA ILE A 212 19.63 1.29 -5.45
C ILE A 212 19.94 2.75 -5.08
N GLY A 213 18.90 3.58 -4.92
CA GLY A 213 19.02 4.98 -4.53
C GLY A 213 19.64 5.14 -3.14
N ASP A 214 19.24 4.31 -2.17
CA ASP A 214 19.86 4.27 -0.85
C ASP A 214 21.32 3.82 -0.94
N ALA A 215 21.64 2.80 -1.73
CA ALA A 215 23.03 2.41 -1.94
C ALA A 215 23.88 3.53 -2.56
N ALA A 216 23.31 4.36 -3.45
CA ALA A 216 24.00 5.52 -4.02
C ALA A 216 24.23 6.66 -3.01
N ARG A 217 23.39 6.76 -1.97
CA ARG A 217 23.48 7.77 -0.91
C ARG A 217 24.37 7.36 0.24
N GLU A 218 24.22 6.13 0.71
CA GLU A 218 24.74 5.68 2.01
C GLU A 218 26.11 4.99 1.93
N PHE A 219 26.46 4.42 0.77
CA PHE A 219 27.78 3.78 0.63
C PHE A 219 28.93 4.79 0.65
N PRO A 220 30.14 4.37 1.12
CA PRO A 220 31.30 5.23 1.16
C PRO A 220 31.57 5.91 -0.19
N GLY A 221 31.98 7.18 -0.13
CA GLY A 221 32.04 8.03 -1.31
C GLY A 221 33.01 7.57 -2.40
N ASP A 222 34.04 6.81 -2.00
CA ASP A 222 35.10 6.21 -2.80
C ASP A 222 34.80 4.76 -3.23
N SER A 223 33.68 4.18 -2.79
CA SER A 223 33.31 2.81 -3.13
C SER A 223 32.81 2.69 -4.57
N TRP A 224 33.24 1.63 -5.26
CA TRP A 224 32.77 1.35 -6.63
C TRP A 224 31.29 0.99 -6.67
N GLN A 225 30.76 0.40 -5.58
CA GLN A 225 29.36 0.04 -5.43
C GLN A 225 28.47 1.28 -5.48
N ARG A 226 28.84 2.37 -4.78
CA ARG A 226 28.15 3.66 -4.86
C ARG A 226 28.12 4.19 -6.29
N GLY A 227 29.27 4.17 -6.97
CA GLY A 227 29.39 4.62 -8.36
C GLY A 227 28.50 3.82 -9.31
N LYS A 228 28.46 2.49 -9.16
CA LYS A 228 27.60 1.61 -9.95
C LYS A 228 26.12 1.85 -9.64
N ALA A 229 25.74 2.00 -8.38
CA ALA A 229 24.36 2.30 -7.98
C ALA A 229 23.88 3.63 -8.58
N LEU A 230 24.71 4.67 -8.52
CA LEU A 230 24.40 5.99 -9.09
C LEU A 230 24.24 5.91 -10.62
N ASP A 231 25.10 5.15 -11.30
CA ASP A 231 25.00 4.94 -12.75
C ASP A 231 23.72 4.19 -13.14
N VAL A 232 23.40 3.09 -12.45
CA VAL A 232 22.19 2.31 -12.70
C VAL A 232 20.93 3.11 -12.41
N ALA A 233 20.87 3.83 -11.29
CA ALA A 233 19.70 4.66 -10.94
C ALA A 233 19.46 5.76 -11.99
N ASN A 234 20.51 6.45 -12.45
CA ASN A 234 20.34 7.46 -13.50
C ASN A 234 19.92 6.84 -14.84
N LYS A 235 20.45 5.66 -15.21
CA LYS A 235 19.97 4.94 -16.40
C LYS A 235 18.50 4.57 -16.32
N ILE A 236 18.01 4.16 -15.14
CA ILE A 236 16.58 3.89 -14.91
C ILE A 236 15.76 5.16 -15.11
N MET A 237 16.21 6.30 -14.58
CA MET A 237 15.53 7.59 -14.78
C MET A 237 15.54 8.04 -16.25
N ASP A 238 16.64 7.79 -16.96
CA ASP A 238 16.81 8.25 -18.34
C ASP A 238 16.04 7.38 -19.35
N VAL A 239 15.80 6.09 -19.05
CA VAL A 239 14.97 5.21 -19.89
C VAL A 239 13.48 5.33 -19.62
N PHE A 240 13.10 5.87 -18.46
CA PHE A 240 11.71 6.01 -18.08
C PHE A 240 11.01 7.01 -19.01
N ASP A 241 9.90 6.57 -19.61
CA ASP A 241 9.10 7.37 -20.53
C ASP A 241 7.63 7.37 -20.05
N PRO A 242 7.10 8.51 -19.60
CA PRO A 242 5.70 8.58 -19.13
C PRO A 242 4.67 8.37 -20.25
N GLU A 243 5.04 8.54 -21.53
CA GLU A 243 4.16 8.26 -22.67
C GLU A 243 4.13 6.77 -23.02
N ASN A 244 5.12 5.99 -22.55
CA ASN A 244 5.19 4.55 -22.72
C ASN A 244 5.62 3.85 -21.40
N PRO A 245 4.78 3.92 -20.36
CA PRO A 245 5.18 3.55 -19.01
C PRO A 245 5.45 2.05 -18.88
N ASP A 246 4.68 1.18 -19.53
CA ASP A 246 4.81 -0.27 -19.33
C ASP A 246 6.12 -0.83 -19.87
N GLU A 247 6.50 -0.42 -21.08
CA GLU A 247 7.76 -0.86 -21.68
C GLU A 247 8.96 -0.23 -20.96
N SER A 248 8.86 1.06 -20.61
CA SER A 248 9.96 1.76 -19.92
C SER A 248 10.17 1.30 -18.48
N ILE A 249 9.09 0.97 -17.75
CA ILE A 249 9.17 0.32 -16.42
C ILE A 249 9.85 -1.05 -16.55
N ALA A 250 9.46 -1.86 -17.52
CA ALA A 250 10.06 -3.17 -17.73
C ALA A 250 11.57 -3.07 -18.07
N GLU A 251 11.98 -2.08 -18.86
CA GLU A 251 13.40 -1.83 -19.14
C GLU A 251 14.13 -1.29 -17.90
N GLY A 252 13.52 -0.39 -17.13
CA GLY A 252 14.05 0.06 -15.83
C GLY A 252 14.30 -1.09 -14.86
N ARG A 253 13.36 -2.04 -14.78
CA ARG A 253 13.48 -3.28 -13.99
C ARG A 253 14.63 -4.15 -14.46
N LYS A 254 14.84 -4.26 -15.78
CA LYS A 254 15.96 -4.99 -16.36
C LYS A 254 17.31 -4.34 -16.04
N LEU A 255 17.38 -3.01 -16.06
CA LEU A 255 18.58 -2.26 -15.63
C LEU A 255 18.85 -2.44 -14.13
N ALA A 256 17.81 -2.45 -13.29
CA ALA A 256 17.96 -2.68 -11.85
C ALA A 256 18.63 -4.04 -11.53
N LYS A 257 18.39 -5.06 -12.37
CA LYS A 257 19.06 -6.38 -12.24
C LYS A 257 20.58 -6.32 -12.38
N GLU A 258 21.13 -5.30 -13.06
CA GLU A 258 22.59 -5.12 -13.13
C GLU A 258 23.23 -4.89 -11.75
N TYR A 259 22.46 -4.38 -10.79
CA TYR A 259 22.93 -4.10 -9.44
C TYR A 259 22.39 -5.09 -8.41
N LEU A 260 21.08 -5.40 -8.48
CA LEU A 260 20.39 -6.24 -7.49
C LEU A 260 20.39 -7.74 -7.84
N GLY A 261 20.71 -8.11 -9.08
CA GLY A 261 20.50 -9.45 -9.59
C GLY A 261 19.01 -9.75 -9.83
N ASP A 262 18.65 -11.03 -9.96
CA ASP A 262 17.26 -11.44 -10.22
C ASP A 262 16.41 -11.39 -8.94
N THR A 263 15.61 -10.32 -8.82
CA THR A 263 14.70 -10.06 -7.70
C THR A 263 13.33 -10.73 -7.87
N THR A 264 13.06 -11.42 -8.99
CA THR A 264 11.75 -12.02 -9.28
C THR A 264 11.27 -12.98 -8.19
N LYS A 265 12.18 -13.70 -7.53
CA LYS A 265 11.84 -14.62 -6.43
C LYS A 265 11.38 -13.89 -5.18
N ALA A 266 11.96 -12.73 -4.88
CA ALA A 266 11.59 -11.92 -3.72
C ALA A 266 10.15 -11.42 -3.86
N TYR A 267 9.76 -10.99 -5.06
CA TYR A 267 8.42 -10.49 -5.35
C TYR A 267 7.34 -11.57 -5.48
N LYS A 268 7.72 -12.84 -5.66
CA LYS A 268 6.79 -13.99 -5.72
C LYS A 268 6.42 -14.57 -4.36
N GLN A 269 7.03 -14.13 -3.27
CA GLN A 269 6.59 -14.56 -1.93
C GLN A 269 5.24 -13.91 -1.64
N GLN A 270 4.16 -14.65 -1.94
CA GLN A 270 2.81 -14.28 -1.55
C GLN A 270 2.76 -14.15 -0.03
N LEU A 271 2.15 -13.07 0.46
CA LEU A 271 1.74 -13.01 1.86
C LEU A 271 0.87 -14.24 2.14
N PRO A 272 1.08 -14.96 3.25
CA PRO A 272 0.42 -16.24 3.56
C PRO A 272 -1.11 -16.17 3.72
N PHE A 273 -1.73 -15.02 3.42
CA PHE A 273 -3.15 -14.76 3.57
C PHE A 273 -3.86 -14.49 2.22
N ALA A 274 -3.14 -14.49 1.10
CA ALA A 274 -3.68 -14.10 -0.21
C ALA A 274 -4.57 -15.17 -0.87
N ASP A 275 -4.53 -16.43 -0.44
CA ASP A 275 -5.27 -17.54 -1.06
C ASP A 275 -6.47 -18.03 -0.24
N GLY A 276 -6.83 -17.34 0.84
CA GLY A 276 -7.92 -17.76 1.73
C GLY A 276 -7.66 -19.09 2.46
N ARG A 277 -6.45 -19.67 2.36
CA ARG A 277 -6.04 -20.82 3.15
C ARG A 277 -5.31 -20.33 4.38
N VAL A 278 -6.04 -20.21 5.47
CA VAL A 278 -5.42 -20.20 6.80
C VAL A 278 -4.81 -21.59 7.03
N ASP A 279 -3.54 -21.79 6.65
CA ASP A 279 -2.80 -22.97 7.11
C ASP A 279 -2.54 -22.81 8.61
N GLN A 280 -3.45 -23.37 9.42
CA GLN A 280 -3.41 -23.38 10.87
C GLN A 280 -2.10 -23.96 11.45
N LYS A 281 -1.23 -24.58 10.63
CA LYS A 281 0.00 -25.24 11.09
C LYS A 281 1.28 -24.41 10.97
N LYS A 282 1.24 -23.18 10.43
CA LYS A 282 2.41 -22.29 10.36
C LYS A 282 2.07 -20.85 10.76
N GLY A 283 1.57 -20.69 11.99
CA GLY A 283 1.51 -19.37 12.64
C GLY A 283 2.90 -18.92 13.07
N TRP A 284 3.56 -18.12 12.24
CA TRP A 284 4.60 -17.21 12.72
C TRP A 284 3.97 -15.83 12.88
N SER A 285 3.70 -15.50 14.15
CA SER A 285 3.31 -14.19 14.63
C SER A 285 4.42 -13.17 14.31
N VAL A 286 4.14 -12.22 13.44
CA VAL A 286 4.77 -10.90 13.51
C VAL A 286 3.65 -9.97 13.98
N LEU A 287 3.86 -9.37 15.15
CA LEU A 287 2.89 -8.61 15.98
C LEU A 287 2.02 -9.46 16.92
N GLY A 288 2.68 -10.18 17.82
CA GLY A 288 2.11 -10.61 19.10
C GLY A 288 2.81 -9.87 20.24
N LEU A 289 2.47 -8.61 20.47
CA LEU A 289 2.94 -7.87 21.65
C LEU A 289 2.01 -6.69 22.02
N ALA A 290 0.70 -6.93 22.11
CA ALA A 290 -0.23 -6.02 22.80
C ALA A 290 -1.60 -6.68 23.06
N ALA A 291 -1.63 -7.88 23.65
CA ALA A 291 -2.88 -8.44 24.20
C ALA A 291 -2.56 -9.54 25.20
N ARG A 292 -1.97 -9.16 26.34
CA ARG A 292 -1.98 -9.89 27.63
C ARG A 292 -1.33 -9.00 28.68
N ALA A 293 -2.17 -8.23 29.36
CA ALA A 293 -1.93 -7.78 30.72
C ALA A 293 -3.28 -7.96 31.40
N ASP A 294 -3.35 -9.02 32.22
CA ASP A 294 -4.24 -9.34 33.33
C ASP A 294 -5.67 -8.78 33.35
#